data_AF-A0A2S7QPS5-F1
#
_entry.id   AF-A0A2S7QPS5-F1
#
_cell.length_a   1.000
_cell.length_b   1.000
_cell.length_c   1.000
_cell.angle_alpha   90.00
_cell.angle_beta   90.00
_cell.angle_gamma   90.00
#
_symmetry.space_group_name_H-M   'P 1'
#
loop_
_entity.id
_entity.type
_entity.pdbx_description
1 polymer ?
#
loop_
_entity_poly.entity_id
_entity_poly.type
_entity_poly.pdbx_seq_one_letter_code
_entity_poly.pdbx_strand_id
1 'polypeptide(L)'
;MYFKSLALLAGAAAVLSPFVQAQTYTSCNPMNTTCPNDPALGTNHTFYFNTSSTVTNYFDITAGSLKYGDKGAEFTISKQGESPTIQSKFYIFFGRVSIIMQAAKGRGIVSSIVLESDDLDEVDWEMLGSNTTHAETNYFGKGNTTAYDRATWDLVSSDPTDNFHNYTVDWTAERIEWWIDDTRVRVLHYEDALGGYNFPQTPMTVRLGIWSGGDPKLNPQGTIEWAQGETDFSQVPFTMYVKEALIEDYSTGKEYEWTDKSGSWQSIKAISGNSTIAKKIISDETPKETLGEKWNKLSKTTKLAVYCGAGAAVACLVSAFLFMFIRQRRNGRKERDAYNQLIEKQQQEANQDPMELRNKGAGGWDSSSSSKAEEAMGGWSGSHPNDDTSYVGPNGSASSAMIQGGNGPKSPTLVETAPLSSPMSAEFNVHQPPRFGSSTNGGSYSKF
;
A
#
# COMPACT_ATOMS: atom_id res chain seq x y z
N MET A 1 -29.46 -26.29 -72.28
CA MET A 1 -28.99 -27.50 -71.58
C MET A 1 -28.80 -27.16 -70.12
N TYR A 2 -29.23 -28.04 -69.21
CA TYR A 2 -28.93 -27.95 -67.77
C TYR A 2 -27.47 -28.37 -67.49
N PHE A 3 -27.05 -28.21 -66.23
CA PHE A 3 -25.80 -28.61 -65.54
C PHE A 3 -24.86 -27.45 -65.20
N LYS A 4 -24.38 -27.29 -63.95
CA LYS A 4 -24.90 -27.73 -62.64
C LYS A 4 -24.23 -26.83 -61.58
N SER A 5 -24.90 -26.58 -60.46
CA SER A 5 -24.35 -25.78 -59.36
C SER A 5 -23.08 -26.41 -58.77
N LEU A 6 -22.05 -25.61 -58.52
CA LEU A 6 -21.09 -25.85 -57.44
C LEU A 6 -21.12 -24.64 -56.51
N ALA A 7 -21.72 -24.82 -55.34
CA ALA A 7 -21.52 -23.91 -54.23
C ALA A 7 -20.12 -24.15 -53.66
N LEU A 8 -19.23 -23.17 -53.76
CA LEU A 8 -18.05 -23.16 -52.90
C LEU A 8 -18.51 -22.73 -51.51
N LEU A 9 -18.51 -23.69 -50.59
CA LEU A 9 -18.55 -23.44 -49.15
C LEU A 9 -17.32 -22.60 -48.79
N ALA A 10 -17.52 -21.29 -48.60
CA ALA A 10 -16.58 -20.48 -47.86
C ALA A 10 -16.59 -21.00 -46.42
N GLY A 11 -15.57 -21.80 -46.08
CA GLY A 11 -15.40 -22.33 -44.74
C GLY A 11 -15.12 -21.18 -43.79
N ALA A 12 -16.15 -20.75 -43.06
CA ALA A 12 -15.99 -19.87 -41.91
C ALA A 12 -15.23 -20.63 -40.81
N ALA A 13 -13.89 -20.59 -40.90
CA ALA A 13 -13.03 -20.91 -39.77
C ALA A 13 -13.22 -19.80 -38.74
N ALA A 14 -14.22 -19.98 -37.86
CA ALA A 14 -14.44 -19.11 -36.73
C ALA A 14 -13.19 -19.15 -35.84
N VAL A 15 -12.36 -18.10 -35.94
CA VAL A 15 -11.24 -17.87 -35.03
C VAL A 15 -11.83 -17.41 -33.70
N LEU A 16 -12.38 -18.37 -32.95
CA LEU A 16 -12.65 -18.21 -31.53
C LEU A 16 -11.29 -18.09 -30.85
N SER A 17 -10.89 -16.85 -30.59
CA SER A 17 -9.62 -16.50 -29.94
C SER A 17 -9.87 -16.18 -28.46
N PRO A 18 -9.85 -17.16 -27.55
CA PRO A 18 -9.64 -16.86 -26.14
C PRO A 18 -8.21 -16.33 -25.94
N PHE A 19 -7.98 -15.67 -24.80
CA PHE A 19 -6.68 -15.16 -24.32
C PHE A 19 -6.21 -13.78 -24.82
N VAL A 20 -7.03 -12.75 -24.52
CA VAL A 20 -6.53 -11.47 -23.95
C VAL A 20 -6.58 -11.51 -22.39
N GLN A 21 -6.89 -12.68 -21.81
CA GLN A 21 -7.14 -12.88 -20.36
C GLN A 21 -6.01 -12.50 -19.40
N ALA A 22 -4.82 -12.13 -19.88
CA ALA A 22 -3.76 -11.61 -19.02
C ALA A 22 -4.11 -10.21 -18.46
N GLN A 23 -4.97 -9.45 -19.13
CA GLN A 23 -5.39 -8.11 -18.71
C GLN A 23 -6.90 -7.96 -18.57
N THR A 24 -7.70 -8.64 -19.40
CA THR A 24 -9.17 -8.58 -19.37
C THR A 24 -9.78 -9.79 -18.67
N TYR A 25 -10.28 -9.58 -17.44
CA TYR A 25 -10.96 -10.61 -16.66
C TYR A 25 -11.80 -10.04 -15.51
N THR A 26 -12.88 -10.75 -15.22
CA THR A 26 -13.69 -10.57 -14.01
C THR A 26 -13.57 -11.79 -13.09
N SER A 27 -13.54 -11.57 -11.77
CA SER A 27 -13.64 -12.65 -10.77
C SER A 27 -15.10 -12.99 -10.40
N CYS A 28 -16.04 -12.08 -10.69
CA CYS A 28 -17.44 -12.21 -10.36
C CYS A 28 -18.27 -11.44 -11.40
N ASN A 29 -18.94 -12.13 -12.31
CA ASN A 29 -19.76 -11.45 -13.31
C ASN A 29 -21.20 -11.21 -12.77
N PRO A 30 -21.63 -9.95 -12.58
CA PRO A 30 -22.90 -9.62 -11.91
C PRO A 30 -24.13 -9.92 -12.77
N MET A 31 -24.00 -10.06 -14.10
CA MET A 31 -25.10 -10.57 -14.94
C MET A 31 -25.39 -12.05 -14.67
N ASN A 32 -24.43 -12.80 -14.11
CA ASN A 32 -24.56 -14.23 -13.86
C ASN A 32 -24.83 -14.54 -12.38
N THR A 33 -24.16 -13.87 -11.44
CA THR A 33 -24.25 -14.12 -9.99
C THR A 33 -24.45 -12.82 -9.21
N THR A 34 -24.69 -12.89 -7.90
CA THR A 34 -24.61 -11.71 -7.02
C THR A 34 -23.16 -11.51 -6.62
N CYS A 35 -22.63 -10.31 -6.84
CA CYS A 35 -21.26 -9.92 -6.50
C CYS A 35 -21.24 -8.95 -5.31
N PRO A 36 -20.08 -8.76 -4.65
CA PRO A 36 -19.88 -7.63 -3.73
C PRO A 36 -20.11 -6.28 -4.43
N ASN A 37 -20.36 -5.22 -3.66
CA ASN A 37 -20.44 -3.87 -4.22
C ASN A 37 -19.03 -3.36 -4.61
N ASP A 38 -18.93 -2.72 -5.77
CA ASP A 38 -17.66 -2.25 -6.32
C ASP A 38 -17.19 -0.99 -5.58
N PRO A 39 -15.98 -0.95 -4.97
CA PRO A 39 -15.51 0.24 -4.26
C PRO A 39 -15.35 1.43 -5.20
N ALA A 40 -16.02 2.54 -4.94
CA ALA A 40 -15.97 3.72 -5.80
C ALA A 40 -14.70 4.56 -5.56
N LEU A 41 -14.23 5.30 -6.56
CA LEU A 41 -13.28 6.39 -6.33
C LEU A 41 -13.99 7.55 -5.60
N GLY A 42 -15.14 7.98 -6.13
CA GLY A 42 -16.02 8.99 -5.54
C GLY A 42 -15.39 10.39 -5.41
N THR A 43 -14.38 10.69 -6.21
CA THR A 43 -13.63 11.95 -6.25
C THR A 43 -12.81 12.03 -7.55
N ASN A 44 -12.18 13.18 -7.81
CA ASN A 44 -11.18 13.35 -8.85
C ASN A 44 -9.79 13.43 -8.20
N HIS A 45 -8.77 12.82 -8.80
CA HIS A 45 -7.39 12.87 -8.30
C HIS A 45 -6.34 12.56 -9.39
N THR A 46 -5.14 13.12 -9.26
CA THR A 46 -3.98 12.83 -10.12
C THR A 46 -2.98 11.93 -9.39
N PHE A 47 -2.92 10.67 -9.81
CA PHE A 47 -1.99 9.67 -9.31
C PHE A 47 -0.63 9.82 -10.00
N TYR A 48 0.41 10.21 -9.28
CA TYR A 48 1.78 10.30 -9.79
C TYR A 48 2.55 9.00 -9.53
N PHE A 49 3.14 8.40 -10.56
CA PHE A 49 3.80 7.09 -10.48
C PHE A 49 5.32 7.18 -10.25
N ASN A 50 5.80 8.23 -9.59
CA ASN A 50 7.21 8.42 -9.25
C ASN A 50 7.72 7.49 -8.13
N THR A 51 6.81 6.84 -7.39
CA THR A 51 7.12 6.05 -6.20
C THR A 51 6.17 4.86 -6.04
N SER A 52 6.64 3.80 -5.37
CA SER A 52 5.84 2.60 -5.10
C SER A 52 4.65 2.85 -4.17
N SER A 53 4.63 3.95 -3.42
CA SER A 53 3.51 4.32 -2.54
C SER A 53 2.21 4.50 -3.31
N THR A 54 2.22 5.16 -4.47
CA THR A 54 1.00 5.39 -5.28
C THR A 54 0.35 4.07 -5.69
N VAL A 55 1.14 3.14 -6.22
CA VAL A 55 0.67 1.81 -6.59
C VAL A 55 0.19 1.07 -5.33
N THR A 56 1.04 0.90 -4.31
CA THR A 56 0.70 0.17 -3.07
C THR A 56 -0.60 0.65 -2.43
N ASN A 57 -0.84 1.96 -2.44
CA ASN A 57 -1.98 2.61 -1.80
C ASN A 57 -3.30 2.48 -2.58
N TYR A 58 -3.25 2.51 -3.91
CA TYR A 58 -4.43 2.77 -4.75
C TYR A 58 -4.62 1.79 -5.91
N PHE A 59 -3.64 0.93 -6.18
CA PHE A 59 -3.66 -0.07 -7.23
C PHE A 59 -3.19 -1.42 -6.67
N ASP A 60 -3.56 -2.53 -7.30
CA ASP A 60 -2.99 -3.85 -7.05
C ASP A 60 -2.14 -4.27 -8.25
N ILE A 61 -0.98 -4.86 -7.99
CA ILE A 61 -0.14 -5.47 -9.03
C ILE A 61 -0.72 -6.86 -9.30
N THR A 62 -1.50 -6.98 -10.38
CA THR A 62 -2.16 -8.22 -10.77
C THR A 62 -1.21 -9.21 -11.44
N ALA A 63 -0.16 -8.70 -12.10
CA ALA A 63 0.90 -9.51 -12.69
C ALA A 63 2.26 -8.79 -12.66
N GLY A 64 3.34 -9.59 -12.56
CA GLY A 64 4.72 -9.10 -12.62
C GLY A 64 5.15 -8.24 -11.41
N SER A 65 6.00 -7.25 -11.67
CA SER A 65 6.47 -6.28 -10.69
C SER A 65 6.91 -4.99 -11.38
N LEU A 66 6.82 -3.86 -10.70
CA LEU A 66 7.20 -2.55 -11.24
C LEU A 66 8.49 -2.01 -10.61
N LYS A 67 9.25 -1.26 -11.41
CA LYS A 67 10.27 -0.33 -10.93
C LYS A 67 9.73 1.10 -11.03
N TYR A 68 10.46 2.04 -10.44
CA TYR A 68 10.10 3.46 -10.40
C TYR A 68 11.36 4.29 -10.62
N GLY A 69 11.29 5.26 -11.51
CA GLY A 69 12.41 6.14 -11.87
C GLY A 69 11.93 7.51 -12.36
N ASP A 70 12.82 8.29 -12.96
CA ASP A 70 12.54 9.66 -13.41
C ASP A 70 11.41 9.75 -14.46
N LYS A 71 11.15 8.64 -15.17
CA LYS A 71 10.06 8.46 -16.14
C LYS A 71 8.72 7.98 -15.52
N GLY A 72 8.66 7.79 -14.21
CA GLY A 72 7.50 7.22 -13.50
C GLY A 72 7.63 5.72 -13.27
N ALA A 73 6.52 4.99 -13.34
CA ALA A 73 6.49 3.53 -13.18
C ALA A 73 6.96 2.84 -14.45
N GLU A 74 7.84 1.84 -14.29
CA GLU A 74 8.41 1.04 -15.36
C GLU A 74 7.75 -0.34 -15.39
N PHE A 75 7.00 -0.60 -16.45
CA PHE A 75 6.38 -1.88 -16.76
C PHE A 75 7.33 -2.61 -17.72
N THR A 76 8.09 -3.60 -17.24
CA THR A 76 9.19 -4.21 -18.00
C THR A 76 9.01 -5.71 -18.24
N ILE A 77 9.02 -6.12 -19.50
CA ILE A 77 9.18 -7.52 -19.93
C ILE A 77 10.68 -7.81 -20.05
N SER A 78 11.20 -8.62 -19.13
CA SER A 78 12.59 -9.08 -19.11
C SER A 78 12.76 -10.49 -19.68
N LYS A 79 11.68 -11.25 -19.85
CA LYS A 79 11.64 -12.58 -20.47
C LYS A 79 10.24 -12.94 -20.97
N GLN A 80 10.17 -13.98 -21.79
CA GLN A 80 8.92 -14.55 -22.29
C GLN A 80 7.94 -14.91 -21.17
N GLY A 81 6.65 -14.61 -21.38
CA GLY A 81 5.57 -14.85 -20.42
C GLY A 81 5.47 -13.86 -19.25
N GLU A 82 6.25 -12.78 -19.23
CA GLU A 82 6.02 -11.65 -18.31
C GLU A 82 5.01 -10.67 -18.91
N SER A 83 4.04 -10.24 -18.08
CA SER A 83 3.04 -9.23 -18.44
C SER A 83 2.74 -8.27 -17.28
N PRO A 84 3.71 -7.44 -16.83
CA PRO A 84 3.51 -6.51 -15.71
C PRO A 84 2.25 -5.68 -15.88
N THR A 85 1.34 -5.76 -14.91
CA THR A 85 0.01 -5.13 -14.96
C THR A 85 -0.41 -4.66 -13.58
N ILE A 86 -1.04 -3.48 -13.51
CA ILE A 86 -1.72 -2.96 -12.33
C ILE A 86 -3.19 -2.68 -12.62
N GLN A 87 -4.02 -2.79 -11.59
CA GLN A 87 -5.46 -2.49 -11.61
C GLN A 87 -5.80 -1.56 -10.45
N SER A 88 -6.68 -0.58 -10.64
CA SER A 88 -7.13 0.30 -9.55
C SER A 88 -7.90 -0.49 -8.47
N LYS A 89 -7.68 -0.13 -7.20
CA LYS A 89 -8.42 -0.63 -6.02
C LYS A 89 -9.86 -0.10 -5.93
N PHE A 90 -10.32 0.54 -7.00
CA PHE A 90 -11.58 1.25 -7.11
C PHE A 90 -12.08 1.21 -8.55
N TYR A 91 -13.35 1.50 -8.69
CA TYR A 91 -14.07 1.67 -9.94
C TYR A 91 -14.49 3.13 -10.06
N ILE A 92 -14.60 3.61 -11.29
CA ILE A 92 -15.31 4.86 -11.63
C ILE A 92 -16.60 4.51 -12.37
N PHE A 93 -17.62 5.35 -12.29
CA PHE A 93 -18.88 5.12 -13.00
C PHE A 93 -19.30 6.35 -13.81
N PHE A 94 -18.98 6.29 -15.10
CA PHE A 94 -18.72 7.47 -15.94
C PHE A 94 -17.59 8.33 -15.38
N GLY A 95 -16.93 9.10 -16.24
CA GLY A 95 -15.75 9.83 -15.80
C GLY A 95 -14.79 10.23 -16.90
N ARG A 96 -13.59 10.61 -16.47
CA ARG A 96 -12.45 10.87 -17.34
C ARG A 96 -11.22 10.15 -16.83
N VAL A 97 -10.48 9.52 -17.73
CA VAL A 97 -9.19 8.87 -17.45
C VAL A 97 -8.16 9.41 -18.42
N SER A 98 -7.18 10.15 -17.92
CA SER A 98 -6.07 10.73 -18.70
C SER A 98 -4.75 10.14 -18.21
N ILE A 99 -4.06 9.39 -19.07
CA ILE A 99 -2.81 8.69 -18.75
C ILE A 99 -1.66 9.31 -19.55
N ILE A 100 -0.65 9.85 -18.86
CA ILE A 100 0.60 10.28 -19.51
C ILE A 100 1.57 9.11 -19.52
N MET A 101 1.79 8.53 -20.70
CA MET A 101 2.67 7.36 -20.87
C MET A 101 3.50 7.39 -22.16
N GLN A 102 4.59 6.64 -22.13
CA GLN A 102 5.43 6.27 -23.28
C GLN A 102 5.30 4.75 -23.46
N ALA A 103 4.91 4.31 -24.66
CA ALA A 103 4.75 2.91 -24.99
C ALA A 103 6.11 2.19 -25.09
N ALA A 104 6.10 0.86 -24.94
CA ALA A 104 7.30 0.05 -25.13
C ALA A 104 7.61 -0.14 -26.62
N LYS A 105 8.87 0.04 -27.01
CA LYS A 105 9.38 -0.31 -28.34
C LYS A 105 9.61 -1.83 -28.43
N GLY A 106 9.32 -2.43 -29.59
CA GLY A 106 9.56 -3.85 -29.86
C GLY A 106 8.45 -4.51 -30.69
N ARG A 107 8.81 -5.36 -31.65
CA ARG A 107 7.82 -6.12 -32.45
C ARG A 107 7.10 -7.11 -31.54
N GLY A 108 5.77 -7.23 -31.71
CA GLY A 108 4.94 -8.11 -30.90
C GLY A 108 4.68 -7.60 -29.47
N ILE A 109 5.23 -6.44 -29.08
CA ILE A 109 5.03 -5.84 -27.76
C ILE A 109 3.83 -4.90 -27.80
N VAL A 110 3.02 -4.96 -26.75
CA VAL A 110 1.77 -4.24 -26.59
C VAL A 110 1.83 -3.47 -25.27
N SER A 111 1.43 -2.20 -25.30
CA SER A 111 1.32 -1.31 -24.13
C SER A 111 -0.11 -0.81 -24.02
N SER A 112 -0.76 -1.10 -22.90
CA SER A 112 -2.23 -1.10 -22.81
C SER A 112 -2.73 -0.20 -21.69
N ILE A 113 -3.78 0.58 -21.98
CA ILE A 113 -4.64 1.25 -21.00
C ILE A 113 -6.02 0.64 -21.17
N VAL A 114 -6.58 0.02 -20.14
CA VAL A 114 -7.89 -0.64 -20.22
C VAL A 114 -8.77 -0.16 -19.07
N LEU A 115 -9.94 0.36 -19.39
CA LEU A 115 -11.05 0.48 -18.45
C LEU A 115 -11.88 -0.79 -18.60
N GLU A 116 -12.05 -1.58 -17.52
CA GLU A 116 -12.83 -2.84 -17.57
C GLU A 116 -13.75 -2.98 -16.36
N SER A 117 -15.01 -3.37 -16.61
CA SER A 117 -16.04 -3.67 -15.61
C SER A 117 -16.07 -5.14 -15.19
N ASP A 118 -16.78 -5.43 -14.10
CA ASP A 118 -17.04 -6.81 -13.66
C ASP A 118 -17.98 -7.59 -14.60
N ASP A 119 -18.76 -6.93 -15.47
CA ASP A 119 -19.54 -7.60 -16.54
C ASP A 119 -18.82 -7.68 -17.90
N LEU A 120 -17.58 -7.17 -18.00
CA LEU A 120 -16.76 -7.10 -19.22
C LEU A 120 -17.28 -6.09 -20.26
N ASP A 121 -17.89 -5.00 -19.80
CA ASP A 121 -17.85 -3.72 -20.53
C ASP A 121 -16.40 -3.19 -20.46
N GLU A 122 -15.88 -2.71 -21.58
CA GLU A 122 -14.45 -2.39 -21.77
C GLU A 122 -14.26 -1.16 -22.68
N VAL A 123 -13.29 -0.30 -22.34
CA VAL A 123 -12.79 0.79 -23.19
C VAL A 123 -11.27 0.85 -23.08
N ASP A 124 -10.57 0.80 -24.20
CA ASP A 124 -9.12 0.64 -24.19
C ASP A 124 -8.36 1.56 -25.17
N TRP A 125 -7.04 1.57 -24.94
CA TRP A 125 -5.99 2.01 -25.85
C TRP A 125 -4.93 0.94 -25.95
N GLU A 126 -4.52 0.61 -27.18
CA GLU A 126 -3.46 -0.37 -27.45
C GLU A 126 -2.37 0.23 -28.33
N MET A 127 -1.16 0.36 -27.79
CA MET A 127 0.02 0.86 -28.51
C MET A 127 0.98 -0.29 -28.81
N LEU A 128 1.20 -0.57 -30.09
CA LEU A 128 2.11 -1.62 -30.56
C LEU A 128 3.53 -1.08 -30.71
N GLY A 129 4.51 -1.81 -30.18
CA GLY A 129 5.93 -1.40 -30.16
C GLY A 129 6.64 -1.37 -31.52
N SER A 130 5.96 -1.78 -32.60
CA SER A 130 6.38 -1.55 -33.99
C SER A 130 5.66 -0.39 -34.69
N ASN A 131 4.58 0.13 -34.13
CA ASN A 131 3.80 1.20 -34.73
C ASN A 131 4.20 2.57 -34.18
N THR A 132 5.11 3.23 -34.88
CA THR A 132 5.65 4.55 -34.50
C THR A 132 4.75 5.73 -34.89
N THR A 133 3.49 5.49 -35.24
CA THR A 133 2.60 6.51 -35.84
C THR A 133 1.14 6.48 -35.41
N HIS A 134 0.65 5.37 -34.85
CA HIS A 134 -0.76 5.25 -34.43
C HIS A 134 -0.89 4.52 -33.08
N ALA A 135 -1.95 4.82 -32.37
CA ALA A 135 -2.50 3.99 -31.28
C ALA A 135 -3.82 3.36 -31.75
N GLU A 136 -4.13 2.14 -31.31
CA GLU A 136 -5.47 1.57 -31.48
C GLU A 136 -6.38 2.02 -30.34
N THR A 137 -7.64 2.30 -30.67
CA THR A 137 -8.75 2.46 -29.74
C THR A 137 -9.73 1.31 -29.96
N ASN A 138 -10.24 0.70 -28.89
CA ASN A 138 -11.24 -0.37 -28.98
C ASN A 138 -12.26 -0.28 -27.83
N TYR A 139 -13.31 -1.11 -27.91
CA TYR A 139 -14.33 -1.21 -26.87
C TYR A 139 -15.07 -2.55 -26.92
N PHE A 140 -15.48 -3.06 -25.77
CA PHE A 140 -16.36 -4.22 -25.67
C PHE A 140 -17.54 -3.93 -24.75
N GLY A 141 -18.68 -4.57 -25.03
CA GLY A 141 -19.82 -4.54 -24.13
C GLY A 141 -20.14 -5.96 -23.69
N LYS A 142 -20.27 -6.19 -22.38
CA LYS A 142 -20.64 -7.47 -21.75
C LYS A 142 -19.82 -8.67 -22.22
N GLY A 143 -18.53 -8.46 -22.51
CA GLY A 143 -17.60 -9.47 -23.03
C GLY A 143 -17.95 -9.98 -24.43
N ASN A 144 -18.79 -9.24 -25.18
CA ASN A 144 -19.25 -9.65 -26.50
C ASN A 144 -18.11 -9.54 -27.52
N THR A 145 -17.50 -10.67 -27.88
CA THR A 145 -16.44 -10.80 -28.89
C THR A 145 -16.93 -11.39 -30.22
N THR A 146 -18.25 -11.34 -30.50
CA THR A 146 -18.83 -11.90 -31.74
C THR A 146 -18.38 -11.19 -33.04
N ALA A 147 -17.85 -9.97 -32.91
CA ALA A 147 -17.25 -9.20 -34.00
C ALA A 147 -16.06 -8.39 -33.46
N TYR A 148 -14.99 -8.31 -34.27
CA TYR A 148 -13.74 -7.58 -34.00
C TYR A 148 -13.61 -6.34 -34.90
N ASP A 149 -14.73 -5.70 -35.20
CA ASP A 149 -14.89 -4.55 -36.10
C ASP A 149 -14.82 -3.18 -35.39
N ARG A 150 -14.45 -3.18 -34.11
CA ARG A 150 -14.48 -2.02 -33.21
C ARG A 150 -13.13 -1.34 -33.02
N ALA A 151 -12.03 -2.00 -33.40
CA ALA A 151 -10.70 -1.41 -33.43
C ALA A 151 -10.68 -0.21 -34.40
N THR A 152 -10.04 0.88 -34.01
CA THR A 152 -9.73 2.03 -34.89
C THR A 152 -8.30 2.48 -34.63
N TRP A 153 -7.55 2.79 -35.69
CA TRP A 153 -6.16 3.22 -35.60
C TRP A 153 -6.06 4.73 -35.78
N ASP A 154 -5.70 5.42 -34.72
CA ASP A 154 -5.70 6.88 -34.61
C ASP A 154 -4.27 7.44 -34.63
N LEU A 155 -4.04 8.50 -35.42
CA LEU A 155 -2.71 9.09 -35.62
C LEU A 155 -2.18 9.76 -34.34
N VAL A 156 -0.94 9.43 -33.98
CA VAL A 156 -0.17 10.09 -32.91
C VAL A 156 0.71 11.19 -33.52
N SER A 157 0.86 12.30 -32.80
CA SER A 157 1.62 13.48 -33.26
C SER A 157 3.14 13.25 -33.36
N SER A 158 3.67 12.27 -32.63
CA SER A 158 5.06 11.78 -32.70
C SER A 158 5.15 10.28 -32.36
N ASP A 159 6.33 9.67 -32.43
CA ASP A 159 6.50 8.23 -32.13
C ASP A 159 6.12 7.93 -30.67
N PRO A 160 5.04 7.16 -30.41
CA PRO A 160 4.56 6.86 -29.05
C PRO A 160 5.50 5.94 -28.27
N THR A 161 6.46 5.28 -28.94
CA THR A 161 7.48 4.44 -28.30
C THR A 161 8.71 5.24 -27.85
N ASP A 162 8.92 6.44 -28.40
CA ASP A 162 10.04 7.32 -28.04
C ASP A 162 9.60 8.56 -27.23
N ASN A 163 8.32 8.95 -27.30
CA ASN A 163 7.76 10.15 -26.65
C ASN A 163 6.63 9.81 -25.66
N PHE A 164 6.39 10.70 -24.70
CA PHE A 164 5.21 10.65 -23.84
C PHE A 164 4.04 11.37 -24.52
N HIS A 165 2.87 10.73 -24.50
CA HIS A 165 1.59 11.32 -24.91
C HIS A 165 0.56 11.20 -23.78
N ASN A 166 -0.44 12.09 -23.79
CA ASN A 166 -1.58 12.00 -22.89
C ASN A 166 -2.75 11.30 -23.58
N TYR A 167 -3.01 10.04 -23.23
CA TYR A 167 -4.13 9.27 -23.75
C TYR A 167 -5.32 9.46 -22.82
N THR A 168 -6.40 10.08 -23.32
CA THR A 168 -7.58 10.42 -22.52
C THR A 168 -8.84 9.74 -23.06
N VAL A 169 -9.61 9.15 -22.15
CA VAL A 169 -10.98 8.69 -22.36
C VAL A 169 -11.92 9.61 -21.58
N ASP A 170 -12.90 10.22 -22.25
CA ASP A 170 -14.06 10.89 -21.64
C ASP A 170 -15.29 9.99 -21.84
N TRP A 171 -15.88 9.49 -20.76
CA TRP A 171 -16.92 8.46 -20.81
C TRP A 171 -18.18 8.93 -20.08
N THR A 172 -19.28 9.04 -20.81
CA THR A 172 -20.62 9.41 -20.31
C THR A 172 -21.67 8.41 -20.79
N ALA A 173 -22.90 8.51 -20.26
CA ALA A 173 -24.00 7.65 -20.68
C ALA A 173 -24.39 7.81 -22.16
N GLU A 174 -24.07 8.96 -22.78
CA GLU A 174 -24.39 9.28 -24.16
C GLU A 174 -23.26 8.96 -25.16
N ARG A 175 -22.00 8.99 -24.72
CA ARG A 175 -20.82 8.83 -25.61
C ARG A 175 -19.55 8.44 -24.87
N ILE A 176 -18.61 7.88 -25.62
CA ILE A 176 -17.19 7.80 -25.25
C ILE A 176 -16.39 8.64 -26.25
N GLU A 177 -15.44 9.44 -25.77
CA GLU A 177 -14.49 10.18 -26.61
C GLU A 177 -13.05 9.78 -26.25
N TRP A 178 -12.26 9.47 -27.28
CA TRP A 178 -10.83 9.22 -27.16
C TRP A 178 -10.06 10.44 -27.65
N TRP A 179 -9.04 10.85 -26.89
CA TRP A 179 -8.17 11.98 -27.19
C TRP A 179 -6.70 11.58 -27.04
N ILE A 180 -5.88 12.08 -27.94
CA ILE A 180 -4.41 12.00 -27.86
C ILE A 180 -3.91 13.44 -27.72
N ASP A 181 -3.20 13.70 -26.62
CA ASP A 181 -2.80 15.05 -26.19
C ASP A 181 -4.04 15.97 -26.11
N ASP A 182 -4.07 17.07 -26.88
CA ASP A 182 -5.20 18.01 -26.95
C ASP A 182 -6.18 17.69 -28.12
N THR A 183 -6.01 16.58 -28.83
CA THR A 183 -6.76 16.25 -30.06
C THR A 183 -7.73 15.09 -29.83
N ARG A 184 -9.04 15.33 -30.02
CA ARG A 184 -10.05 14.26 -30.05
C ARG A 184 -9.92 13.47 -31.35
N VAL A 185 -9.59 12.19 -31.24
CA VAL A 185 -9.39 11.30 -32.39
C VAL A 185 -10.64 10.51 -32.74
N ARG A 186 -11.39 10.05 -31.73
CA ARG A 186 -12.58 9.20 -31.90
C ARG A 186 -13.73 9.61 -30.99
N VAL A 187 -14.96 9.39 -31.46
CA VAL A 187 -16.20 9.43 -30.67
C VAL A 187 -17.00 8.17 -30.99
N LEU A 188 -17.58 7.55 -29.96
CA LEU A 188 -18.58 6.49 -30.07
C LEU A 188 -19.84 6.99 -29.35
N HIS A 189 -20.97 7.09 -30.06
CA HIS A 189 -22.25 7.37 -29.41
C HIS A 189 -22.90 6.08 -28.89
N TYR A 190 -23.73 6.20 -27.85
CA TYR A 190 -24.47 5.07 -27.27
C TYR A 190 -25.22 4.25 -28.34
N GLU A 191 -25.85 4.93 -29.30
CA GLU A 191 -26.63 4.29 -30.38
C GLU A 191 -25.79 3.55 -31.43
N ASP A 192 -24.54 3.99 -31.68
CA ASP A 192 -23.61 3.33 -32.61
C ASP A 192 -23.17 1.94 -32.10
N ALA A 193 -23.10 1.77 -30.78
CA ALA A 193 -22.70 0.54 -30.11
C ALA A 193 -23.84 -0.50 -30.06
N LEU A 194 -24.35 -0.87 -31.24
CA LEU A 194 -25.49 -1.78 -31.44
C LEU A 194 -26.75 -1.32 -30.69
N GLY A 195 -27.13 -0.05 -30.85
CA GLY A 195 -28.29 0.53 -30.16
C GLY A 195 -28.13 0.59 -28.63
N GLY A 196 -26.89 0.62 -28.14
CA GLY A 196 -26.56 0.64 -26.72
C GLY A 196 -26.26 -0.71 -26.09
N TYR A 197 -26.51 -1.83 -26.78
CA TYR A 197 -26.30 -3.17 -26.21
C TYR A 197 -24.81 -3.44 -25.92
N ASN A 198 -23.93 -3.02 -26.83
CA ASN A 198 -22.48 -3.14 -26.69
C ASN A 198 -21.82 -1.86 -26.14
N PHE A 199 -22.59 -0.86 -25.68
CA PHE A 199 -22.00 0.36 -25.13
C PHE A 199 -21.48 0.12 -23.71
N PRO A 200 -20.20 0.44 -23.40
CA PRO A 200 -19.66 0.36 -22.06
C PRO A 200 -20.40 1.30 -21.10
N GLN A 201 -21.05 0.74 -20.09
CA GLN A 201 -22.05 1.46 -19.29
C GLN A 201 -22.15 0.99 -17.84
N THR A 202 -21.16 0.26 -17.34
CA THR A 202 -21.13 -0.28 -15.97
C THR A 202 -19.80 0.10 -15.30
N PRO A 203 -19.70 0.17 -13.96
CA PRO A 203 -18.50 0.69 -13.29
C PRO A 203 -17.22 -0.02 -13.75
N MET A 204 -16.17 0.74 -14.05
CA MET A 204 -14.92 0.20 -14.59
C MET A 204 -13.73 0.49 -13.67
N THR A 205 -12.86 -0.51 -13.51
CA THR A 205 -11.49 -0.34 -13.00
C THR A 205 -10.60 0.26 -14.08
N VAL A 206 -9.54 0.96 -13.69
CA VAL A 206 -8.47 1.40 -14.59
C VAL A 206 -7.29 0.43 -14.47
N ARG A 207 -6.93 -0.20 -15.58
CA ARG A 207 -5.82 -1.15 -15.71
C ARG A 207 -4.75 -0.59 -16.63
N LEU A 208 -3.49 -0.81 -16.26
CA LEU A 208 -2.31 -0.37 -17.00
C LEU A 208 -1.32 -1.52 -17.05
N GLY A 209 -0.79 -1.84 -18.23
CA GLY A 209 0.20 -2.90 -18.32
C GLY A 209 0.83 -3.08 -19.69
N ILE A 210 1.86 -3.92 -19.71
CA ILE A 210 2.61 -4.30 -20.91
C ILE A 210 2.52 -5.82 -21.08
N TRP A 211 2.41 -6.30 -22.32
CA TRP A 211 2.43 -7.71 -22.63
C TRP A 211 3.00 -7.98 -24.03
N SER A 212 3.19 -9.25 -24.36
CA SER A 212 3.71 -9.69 -25.65
C SER A 212 2.58 -10.33 -26.47
N GLY A 213 1.85 -9.53 -27.25
CA GLY A 213 0.88 -10.00 -28.25
C GLY A 213 1.50 -10.92 -29.30
N GLY A 214 2.78 -10.72 -29.63
CA GLY A 214 3.55 -11.56 -30.55
C GLY A 214 4.14 -12.83 -29.93
N ASP A 215 3.67 -13.34 -28.79
CA ASP A 215 4.23 -14.57 -28.20
C ASP A 215 3.68 -15.86 -28.88
N PRO A 216 4.49 -16.61 -29.66
CA PRO A 216 4.03 -17.80 -30.38
C PRO A 216 3.76 -19.03 -29.49
N LYS A 217 4.06 -18.97 -28.18
CA LYS A 217 3.74 -20.03 -27.22
C LYS A 217 2.45 -19.79 -26.46
N LEU A 218 2.04 -18.53 -26.32
CA LEU A 218 0.91 -18.13 -25.47
C LEU A 218 -0.30 -17.67 -26.29
N ASN A 219 -0.07 -17.08 -27.48
CA ASN A 219 -1.11 -16.42 -28.24
C ASN A 219 -1.38 -17.13 -29.58
N PRO A 220 -2.63 -17.05 -30.10
CA PRO A 220 -2.96 -17.57 -31.40
C PRO A 220 -2.45 -16.65 -32.53
N GLN A 221 -2.35 -17.21 -33.74
CA GLN A 221 -1.81 -16.54 -34.92
C GLN A 221 -2.44 -15.16 -35.20
N GLY A 222 -3.76 -15.00 -35.02
CA GLY A 222 -4.44 -13.73 -35.26
C GLY A 222 -3.97 -12.61 -34.31
N THR A 223 -3.71 -12.92 -33.04
CA THR A 223 -3.15 -11.97 -32.06
C THR A 223 -1.71 -11.61 -32.38
N ILE A 224 -0.92 -12.57 -32.87
CA ILE A 224 0.47 -12.34 -33.30
C ILE A 224 0.51 -11.45 -34.55
N GLU A 225 -0.40 -11.67 -35.51
CA GLU A 225 -0.53 -10.86 -36.72
C GLU A 225 -1.01 -9.42 -36.39
N TRP A 226 -2.00 -9.28 -35.51
CA TRP A 226 -2.44 -7.98 -34.97
C TRP A 226 -1.29 -7.23 -34.28
N ALA A 227 -0.51 -7.91 -33.43
CA ALA A 227 0.68 -7.36 -32.76
C ALA A 227 1.89 -7.13 -33.70
N GLN A 228 1.70 -7.22 -35.02
CA GLN A 228 2.69 -7.00 -36.07
C GLN A 228 3.86 -8.00 -36.09
N GLY A 229 3.61 -9.24 -35.64
CA GLY A 229 4.49 -10.40 -35.79
C GLY A 229 5.15 -10.87 -34.49
N GLU A 230 5.90 -11.98 -34.59
CA GLU A 230 6.49 -12.64 -33.43
C GLU A 230 7.48 -11.77 -32.63
N THR A 231 7.34 -11.80 -31.31
CA THR A 231 8.21 -11.09 -30.36
C THR A 231 9.61 -11.69 -30.31
N ASP A 232 10.63 -10.86 -30.59
CA ASP A 232 12.03 -11.26 -30.46
C ASP A 232 12.52 -11.06 -29.03
N PHE A 233 12.30 -12.06 -28.17
CA PHE A 233 12.77 -12.03 -26.78
C PHE A 233 14.30 -12.01 -26.60
N SER A 234 15.11 -12.01 -27.68
CA SER A 234 16.55 -11.69 -27.56
C SER A 234 16.82 -10.19 -27.39
N GLN A 235 15.83 -9.33 -27.66
CA GLN A 235 15.92 -7.88 -27.54
C GLN A 235 15.39 -7.31 -26.21
N VAL A 236 15.08 -8.17 -25.23
CA VAL A 236 14.70 -7.74 -23.87
C VAL A 236 15.81 -6.90 -23.22
N PRO A 237 15.48 -5.92 -22.36
CA PRO A 237 14.14 -5.60 -21.83
C PRO A 237 13.29 -4.72 -22.75
N PHE A 238 11.98 -4.97 -22.76
CA PHE A 238 10.98 -4.05 -23.31
C PHE A 238 10.28 -3.33 -22.16
N THR A 239 10.22 -2.00 -22.18
CA THR A 239 9.69 -1.20 -21.06
C THR A 239 8.70 -0.14 -21.52
N MET A 240 7.50 -0.18 -20.95
CA MET A 240 6.49 0.88 -20.98
C MET A 240 6.67 1.76 -19.75
N TYR A 241 6.46 3.08 -19.90
CA TYR A 241 6.59 4.05 -18.81
C TYR A 241 5.28 4.79 -18.60
N VAL A 242 4.77 4.81 -17.36
CA VAL A 242 3.61 5.64 -16.98
C VAL A 242 4.04 6.67 -15.96
N LYS A 243 3.81 7.95 -16.27
CA LYS A 243 4.22 9.08 -15.42
C LYS A 243 3.15 9.44 -14.40
N GLU A 244 1.92 9.62 -14.87
CA GLU A 244 0.77 10.05 -14.07
C GLU A 244 -0.56 9.63 -14.71
N ALA A 245 -1.58 9.46 -13.87
CA ALA A 245 -2.96 9.25 -14.26
C ALA A 245 -3.88 10.25 -13.56
N LEU A 246 -4.52 11.15 -14.29
CA LEU A 246 -5.69 11.89 -13.79
C LEU A 246 -6.91 11.00 -13.98
N ILE A 247 -7.61 10.70 -12.89
CA ILE A 247 -8.85 9.94 -12.90
C ILE A 247 -9.93 10.77 -12.20
N GLU A 248 -11.04 10.96 -12.90
CA GLU A 248 -12.21 11.71 -12.47
C GLU A 248 -13.41 10.77 -12.44
N ASP A 249 -14.01 10.57 -11.27
CA ASP A 249 -15.25 9.81 -11.10
C ASP A 249 -16.43 10.79 -11.19
N TYR A 250 -17.30 10.64 -12.19
CA TYR A 250 -18.48 11.52 -12.32
C TYR A 250 -19.58 11.15 -11.31
N SER A 251 -19.40 10.07 -10.55
CA SER A 251 -20.20 9.71 -9.38
C SER A 251 -19.54 10.13 -8.05
N THR A 252 -20.37 10.29 -7.01
CA THR A 252 -19.94 10.66 -5.65
C THR A 252 -20.29 9.60 -4.60
N GLY A 253 -20.40 8.34 -5.02
CA GLY A 253 -20.72 7.21 -4.13
C GLY A 253 -19.54 6.74 -3.27
N LYS A 254 -19.81 5.85 -2.30
CA LYS A 254 -18.76 5.07 -1.60
C LYS A 254 -18.45 3.75 -2.32
N GLU A 255 -19.45 3.19 -2.99
CA GLU A 255 -19.43 1.93 -3.72
C GLU A 255 -20.62 1.86 -4.70
N TYR A 256 -20.54 0.98 -5.69
CA TYR A 256 -21.58 0.73 -6.69
C TYR A 256 -22.28 -0.60 -6.39
N GLU A 257 -23.61 -0.55 -6.34
CA GLU A 257 -24.48 -1.71 -6.14
C GLU A 257 -25.19 -2.05 -7.45
N TRP A 258 -25.04 -3.29 -7.90
CA TRP A 258 -25.78 -3.85 -9.02
C TRP A 258 -27.15 -4.30 -8.52
N THR A 259 -28.20 -3.55 -8.86
CA THR A 259 -29.56 -3.83 -8.36
C THR A 259 -30.27 -4.96 -9.12
N ASP A 260 -29.78 -5.31 -10.30
CA ASP A 260 -30.24 -6.46 -11.08
C ASP A 260 -29.10 -7.04 -11.96
N LYS A 261 -29.45 -7.90 -12.93
CA LYS A 261 -28.51 -8.67 -13.78
C LYS A 261 -28.48 -8.20 -15.24
N SER A 262 -28.97 -7.00 -15.53
CA SER A 262 -29.19 -6.52 -16.92
C SER A 262 -27.94 -6.08 -17.67
N GLY A 263 -26.86 -5.69 -16.96
CA GLY A 263 -25.72 -5.02 -17.60
C GLY A 263 -26.04 -3.60 -18.08
N SER A 264 -27.09 -2.97 -17.55
CA SER A 264 -27.52 -1.61 -17.91
C SER A 264 -27.10 -0.61 -16.84
N TRP A 265 -26.69 0.60 -17.26
CA TRP A 265 -26.25 1.65 -16.34
C TRP A 265 -27.33 2.06 -15.34
N GLN A 266 -28.61 1.93 -15.72
CA GLN A 266 -29.76 2.20 -14.85
C GLN A 266 -29.89 1.20 -13.68
N SER A 267 -29.28 0.02 -13.78
CA SER A 267 -29.19 -0.98 -12.69
C SER A 267 -28.09 -0.68 -11.67
N ILE A 268 -27.25 0.34 -11.92
CA ILE A 268 -26.11 0.69 -11.09
C ILE A 268 -26.52 1.78 -10.10
N LYS A 269 -26.48 1.45 -8.81
CA LYS A 269 -26.81 2.35 -7.71
C LYS A 269 -25.55 2.76 -6.96
N ALA A 270 -25.11 3.99 -7.17
CA ALA A 270 -24.07 4.61 -6.34
C ALA A 270 -24.58 4.76 -4.90
N ILE A 271 -24.05 3.99 -3.96
CA ILE A 271 -24.46 4.07 -2.55
C ILE A 271 -23.85 5.31 -1.91
N SER A 272 -24.69 6.11 -1.25
CA SER A 272 -24.29 7.35 -0.60
C SER A 272 -23.27 7.15 0.54
N GLY A 273 -22.32 8.08 0.61
CA GLY A 273 -21.28 8.13 1.64
C GLY A 273 -19.90 8.37 1.03
N ASN A 274 -18.90 8.62 1.88
CA ASN A 274 -17.56 8.94 1.40
C ASN A 274 -16.80 7.65 1.06
N SER A 275 -16.27 7.54 -0.15
CA SER A 275 -15.36 6.45 -0.57
C SER A 275 -14.19 6.26 0.42
N THR A 276 -13.79 4.99 0.59
CA THR A 276 -12.58 4.62 1.35
C THR A 276 -11.31 5.11 0.65
N ILE A 277 -11.29 5.13 -0.68
CA ILE A 277 -10.16 5.64 -1.47
C ILE A 277 -10.11 7.17 -1.41
N ALA A 278 -11.22 7.88 -1.60
CA ALA A 278 -11.25 9.35 -1.43
C ALA A 278 -10.78 9.78 -0.02
N LYS A 279 -11.22 9.09 1.05
CA LYS A 279 -10.72 9.32 2.41
C LYS A 279 -9.21 9.10 2.52
N LYS A 280 -8.68 8.08 1.85
CA LYS A 280 -7.25 7.74 1.88
C LYS A 280 -6.42 8.80 1.16
N ILE A 281 -6.84 9.23 -0.03
CA ILE A 281 -6.27 10.34 -0.79
C ILE A 281 -6.16 11.59 0.09
N ILE A 282 -7.28 12.04 0.67
CA ILE A 282 -7.31 13.20 1.57
C ILE A 282 -6.35 13.01 2.75
N SER A 283 -6.25 11.80 3.32
CA SER A 283 -5.38 11.51 4.47
C SER A 283 -3.89 11.38 4.15
N ASP A 284 -3.54 11.13 2.88
CA ASP A 284 -2.16 11.06 2.40
C ASP A 284 -1.70 12.45 1.90
N GLU A 285 -2.61 13.26 1.33
CA GLU A 285 -2.39 14.69 1.00
C GLU A 285 -2.31 15.59 2.25
N THR A 286 -3.01 15.24 3.33
CA THR A 286 -2.95 15.97 4.62
C THR A 286 -2.01 15.24 5.60
N PRO A 287 -0.69 15.53 5.60
CA PRO A 287 0.26 14.82 6.44
C PRO A 287 -0.15 14.92 7.91
N LYS A 288 -0.33 13.75 8.54
CA LYS A 288 -0.73 13.66 9.95
C LYS A 288 0.32 14.34 10.82
N GLU A 289 -0.08 15.46 11.45
CA GLU A 289 0.77 16.24 12.35
C GLU A 289 1.56 15.34 13.29
N THR A 290 2.87 15.56 13.34
CA THR A 290 3.77 14.88 14.26
C THR A 290 3.37 15.16 15.71
N LEU A 291 3.83 14.31 16.65
CA LEU A 291 3.61 14.57 18.08
C LEU A 291 4.16 15.95 18.51
N GLY A 292 5.24 16.42 17.89
CA GLY A 292 5.80 17.76 18.11
C GLY A 292 4.90 18.88 17.61
N GLU A 293 4.30 18.76 16.42
CA GLU A 293 3.38 19.75 15.87
C GLU A 293 2.06 19.78 16.63
N LYS A 294 1.49 18.62 16.95
CA LYS A 294 0.32 18.49 17.84
C LYS A 294 0.58 19.13 19.18
N TRP A 295 1.73 18.82 19.80
CA TRP A 295 2.17 19.47 21.03
C TRP A 295 2.27 20.99 20.85
N ASN A 296 2.88 21.47 19.79
CA ASN A 296 3.04 22.90 19.52
C ASN A 296 1.70 23.62 19.33
N LYS A 297 0.70 22.99 18.72
CA LYS A 297 -0.68 23.53 18.58
C LYS A 297 -1.50 23.53 19.88
N LEU A 298 -1.11 22.78 20.91
CA LEU A 298 -1.81 22.83 22.21
C LEU A 298 -1.74 24.25 22.82
N SER A 299 -2.86 24.67 23.42
CA SER A 299 -2.94 25.95 24.13
C SER A 299 -1.93 26.01 25.29
N LYS A 300 -1.51 27.22 25.68
CA LYS A 300 -0.62 27.43 26.84
C LYS A 300 -1.18 26.78 28.11
N THR A 301 -2.49 26.88 28.32
CA THR A 301 -3.22 26.27 29.44
C THR A 301 -3.18 24.75 29.39
N THR A 302 -3.36 24.14 28.21
CA THR A 302 -3.31 22.68 28.03
C THR A 302 -1.90 22.13 28.26
N LYS A 303 -0.87 22.81 27.74
CA LYS A 303 0.54 22.47 28.00
C LYS A 303 0.86 22.53 29.50
N LEU A 304 0.43 23.60 30.17
CA LEU A 304 0.60 23.77 31.61
C LEU A 304 -0.08 22.64 32.40
N ALA A 305 -1.32 22.27 32.06
CA ALA A 305 -2.03 21.16 32.69
C ALA A 305 -1.28 19.82 32.55
N VAL A 306 -0.73 19.53 31.37
CA VAL A 306 0.09 18.33 31.14
C VAL A 306 1.38 18.36 31.97
N TYR A 307 2.09 19.48 32.04
CA TYR A 307 3.28 19.62 32.89
C TYR A 307 2.96 19.45 34.37
N CYS A 308 1.87 20.05 34.87
CA CYS A 308 1.44 19.88 36.26
C CYS A 308 1.05 18.44 36.57
N GLY A 309 0.32 17.75 35.67
CA GLY A 309 -0.04 16.34 35.82
C GLY A 309 1.17 15.41 35.85
N ALA A 310 2.12 15.59 34.92
CA ALA A 310 3.37 14.84 34.88
C ALA A 310 4.23 15.10 36.13
N GLY A 311 4.35 16.36 36.56
CA GLY A 311 5.07 16.74 37.78
C GLY A 311 4.46 16.11 39.04
N ALA A 312 3.12 16.11 39.16
CA ALA A 312 2.42 15.46 40.26
C ALA A 312 2.64 13.93 40.27
N ALA A 313 2.59 13.27 39.11
CA ALA A 313 2.86 11.84 38.99
C ALA A 313 4.30 11.50 39.44
N VAL A 314 5.30 12.27 38.99
CA VAL A 314 6.70 12.11 39.41
C VAL A 314 6.85 12.35 40.92
N ALA A 315 6.22 13.40 41.46
CA ALA A 315 6.26 13.70 42.89
C ALA A 315 5.64 12.56 43.74
N CYS A 316 4.54 11.96 43.29
CA CYS A 316 3.93 10.79 43.92
C CYS A 316 4.87 9.57 43.89
N LEU A 317 5.50 9.28 42.76
CA LEU A 317 6.45 8.17 42.62
C LEU A 317 7.69 8.36 43.52
N VAL A 318 8.27 9.55 43.53
CA VAL A 318 9.41 9.89 44.41
C VAL A 318 9.00 9.80 45.89
N SER A 319 7.81 10.29 46.25
CA SER A 319 7.31 10.22 47.63
C SER A 319 7.07 8.77 48.08
N ALA A 320 6.49 7.92 47.22
CA ALA A 320 6.32 6.50 47.49
C ALA A 320 7.67 5.78 47.65
N PHE A 321 8.63 6.07 46.78
CA PHE A 321 10.00 5.53 46.86
C PHE A 321 10.69 5.94 48.17
N LEU A 322 10.70 7.23 48.51
CA LEU A 322 11.25 7.74 49.78
C LEU A 322 10.56 7.11 51.00
N PHE A 323 9.23 6.95 50.96
CA PHE A 323 8.48 6.28 52.03
C PHE A 323 8.91 4.81 52.20
N MET A 324 9.09 4.06 51.11
CA MET A 324 9.60 2.69 51.17
C MET A 324 11.00 2.62 51.77
N PHE A 325 11.92 3.50 51.34
CA PHE A 325 13.28 3.58 51.90
C PHE A 325 13.28 3.92 53.40
N ILE A 326 12.46 4.89 53.83
CA ILE A 326 12.32 5.26 55.24
C ILE A 326 11.73 4.09 56.04
N ARG A 327 10.73 3.39 55.51
CA ARG A 327 10.10 2.22 56.15
C ARG A 327 11.09 1.06 56.29
N GLN A 328 11.83 0.71 55.23
CA GLN A 328 12.87 -0.32 55.26
C GLN A 328 13.97 0.03 56.29
N ARG A 329 14.44 1.29 56.31
CA ARG A 329 15.42 1.77 57.31
C ARG A 329 14.86 1.84 58.74
N ARG A 330 13.54 1.89 58.94
CA ARG A 330 12.92 1.76 60.27
C ARG A 330 12.82 0.29 60.70
N ASN A 331 12.51 -0.63 59.79
CA ASN A 331 12.47 -2.06 60.07
C ASN A 331 13.87 -2.60 60.40
N GLY A 332 14.89 -2.32 59.57
CA GLY A 332 16.27 -2.76 59.83
C GLY A 332 16.87 -2.19 61.13
N ARG A 333 16.38 -1.03 61.61
CA ARG A 333 16.73 -0.54 62.96
C ARG A 333 16.10 -1.40 64.05
N LYS A 334 14.80 -1.73 63.95
CA LYS A 334 14.13 -2.63 64.91
C LYS A 334 14.78 -4.02 64.96
N GLU A 335 15.13 -4.59 63.81
CA GLU A 335 15.80 -5.89 63.70
C GLU A 335 17.18 -5.86 64.38
N ARG A 336 17.98 -4.82 64.13
CA ARG A 336 19.27 -4.61 64.81
C ARG A 336 19.11 -4.40 66.32
N ASP A 337 18.15 -3.57 66.73
CA ASP A 337 17.97 -3.24 68.15
C ASP A 337 17.45 -4.47 68.93
N ALA A 338 16.62 -5.32 68.30
CA ALA A 338 16.21 -6.63 68.85
C ALA A 338 17.37 -7.65 68.88
N TYR A 339 18.23 -7.67 67.85
CA TYR A 339 19.44 -8.49 67.84
C TYR A 339 20.40 -8.10 68.98
N ASN A 340 20.60 -6.80 69.21
CA ASN A 340 21.41 -6.32 70.33
C ASN A 340 20.84 -6.77 71.68
N GLN A 341 19.52 -6.73 71.88
CA GLN A 341 18.87 -7.23 73.09
C GLN A 341 19.09 -8.75 73.30
N LEU A 342 19.11 -9.54 72.23
CA LEU A 342 19.43 -10.98 72.32
C LEU A 342 20.89 -11.21 72.71
N ILE A 343 21.84 -10.44 72.14
CA ILE A 343 23.27 -10.48 72.51
C ILE A 343 23.46 -10.10 73.98
N GLU A 344 22.85 -9.00 74.44
CA GLU A 344 22.90 -8.56 75.84
C GLU A 344 22.32 -9.61 76.79
N LYS A 345 21.20 -10.25 76.41
CA LYS A 345 20.60 -11.34 77.19
C LYS A 345 21.50 -12.58 77.26
N GLN A 346 22.08 -13.00 76.14
CA GLN A 346 23.06 -14.11 76.12
C GLN A 346 24.30 -13.79 76.98
N GLN A 347 24.79 -12.55 76.96
CA GLN A 347 25.88 -12.11 77.84
C GLN A 347 25.47 -12.08 79.32
N GLN A 348 24.23 -11.75 79.65
CA GLN A 348 23.72 -11.82 81.03
C GLN A 348 23.58 -13.27 81.51
N GLU A 349 22.99 -14.15 80.70
CA GLU A 349 22.86 -15.58 80.98
C GLU A 349 24.23 -16.25 81.18
N ALA A 350 25.18 -16.02 80.25
CA ALA A 350 26.54 -16.54 80.36
C ALA A 350 27.35 -15.98 81.55
N ASN A 351 26.96 -14.81 82.09
CA ASN A 351 27.54 -14.27 83.33
C ASN A 351 26.81 -14.77 84.59
N GLN A 352 25.56 -15.26 84.49
CA GLN A 352 24.83 -15.86 85.61
C GLN A 352 25.24 -17.31 85.85
N ASP A 353 25.44 -18.13 84.81
CA ASP A 353 25.87 -19.54 84.92
C ASP A 353 27.06 -19.76 85.89
N PRO A 354 28.20 -19.05 85.77
CA PRO A 354 29.32 -19.22 86.71
C PRO A 354 29.01 -18.71 88.13
N MET A 355 28.07 -17.79 88.31
CA MET A 355 27.64 -17.34 89.64
C MET A 355 26.67 -18.32 90.30
N GLU A 356 25.79 -18.97 89.55
CA GLU A 356 24.87 -19.98 90.08
C GLU A 356 25.61 -21.27 90.45
N LEU A 357 26.56 -21.71 89.62
CA LEU A 357 27.50 -22.80 89.97
C LEU A 357 28.30 -22.49 91.24
N ARG A 358 28.73 -21.24 91.42
CA ARG A 358 29.48 -20.81 92.62
C ARG A 358 28.60 -20.69 93.87
N ASN A 359 27.33 -20.32 93.73
CA ASN A 359 26.39 -20.23 94.86
C ASN A 359 25.76 -21.57 95.27
N LYS A 360 25.61 -22.54 94.35
CA LYS A 360 25.11 -23.90 94.67
C LYS A 360 26.14 -24.81 95.37
N GLY A 361 27.29 -24.27 95.77
CA GLY A 361 28.28 -25.02 96.55
C GLY A 361 29.01 -26.12 95.76
N ALA A 362 29.00 -26.06 94.42
CA ALA A 362 29.79 -26.95 93.56
C ALA A 362 31.29 -26.57 93.53
N GLY A 363 31.83 -26.20 94.69
CA GLY A 363 33.26 -26.01 94.94
C GLY A 363 33.79 -27.19 95.74
N GLY A 364 33.81 -28.38 95.14
CA GLY A 364 34.17 -29.60 95.86
C GLY A 364 34.58 -30.78 95.00
N TRP A 365 35.92 -30.97 94.91
CA TRP A 365 36.61 -32.22 94.57
C TRP A 365 36.36 -32.75 93.12
N ASP A 366 37.26 -33.50 92.48
CA ASP A 366 38.39 -34.23 93.04
C ASP A 366 39.62 -34.28 92.09
N SER A 367 40.77 -34.58 92.66
CA SER A 367 42.01 -34.89 91.94
C SER A 367 42.34 -36.38 92.05
N SER A 368 42.58 -37.01 90.89
CA SER A 368 43.03 -38.40 90.67
C SER A 368 41.96 -39.51 90.59
N SER A 369 41.64 -39.93 89.35
CA SER A 369 41.66 -41.33 88.91
C SER A 369 41.53 -41.43 87.38
N SER A 370 41.94 -42.58 86.81
CA SER A 370 42.16 -42.91 85.39
C SER A 370 42.99 -41.90 84.57
N SER A 371 44.29 -42.12 84.33
CA SER A 371 44.91 -43.18 83.52
C SER A 371 44.59 -43.09 82.01
N LYS A 372 45.55 -42.50 81.27
CA LYS A 372 45.92 -42.80 79.87
C LYS A 372 44.79 -43.17 78.88
N ALA A 373 44.31 -42.16 78.18
CA ALA A 373 44.28 -42.13 76.72
C ALA A 373 44.98 -40.81 76.35
N GLU A 374 46.22 -40.74 75.85
CA GLU A 374 46.92 -41.62 74.92
C GLU A 374 46.20 -41.69 73.55
N GLU A 375 46.55 -40.69 72.73
CA GLU A 375 46.45 -40.62 71.26
C GLU A 375 45.08 -40.43 70.58
N ALA A 376 45.16 -39.98 69.32
CA ALA A 376 44.09 -39.83 68.33
C ALA A 376 42.93 -38.86 68.63
N MET A 377 43.16 -37.56 68.40
CA MET A 377 42.24 -36.72 67.60
C MET A 377 43.01 -35.66 66.79
N GLY A 378 43.87 -36.15 65.90
CA GLY A 378 44.20 -35.45 64.67
C GLY A 378 43.54 -36.18 63.51
N GLY A 379 43.09 -35.45 62.48
CA GLY A 379 42.71 -36.04 61.19
C GLY A 379 41.27 -36.57 61.07
N TRP A 380 40.44 -35.76 60.39
CA TRP A 380 39.68 -36.11 59.17
C TRP A 380 39.18 -37.55 58.90
N SER A 381 37.97 -37.63 58.31
CA SER A 381 37.20 -38.81 57.87
C SER A 381 36.47 -39.58 59.00
N GLY A 382 35.24 -40.06 58.83
CA GLY A 382 34.26 -39.84 57.76
C GLY A 382 33.51 -41.12 57.36
N SER A 383 32.24 -41.26 57.76
CA SER A 383 31.29 -42.18 57.12
C SER A 383 29.83 -41.92 57.52
N HIS A 384 28.95 -42.07 56.52
CA HIS A 384 27.49 -41.86 56.50
C HIS A 384 26.72 -43.09 57.10
N PRO A 385 25.42 -42.96 57.47
CA PRO A 385 24.31 -42.94 56.50
C PRO A 385 23.21 -41.89 56.76
N ASN A 386 22.64 -41.40 55.64
CA ASN A 386 21.25 -40.93 55.38
C ASN A 386 20.48 -40.24 56.53
N ASP A 387 19.90 -39.05 56.37
CA ASP A 387 19.15 -38.56 55.20
C ASP A 387 18.98 -37.03 55.29
N ASP A 388 19.33 -36.28 54.24
CA ASP A 388 18.79 -34.91 54.01
C ASP A 388 19.09 -34.47 52.56
N THR A 389 18.09 -33.90 51.88
CA THR A 389 18.16 -33.62 50.43
C THR A 389 18.27 -32.12 50.10
N SER A 390 19.00 -31.79 49.02
CA SER A 390 19.28 -30.40 48.63
C SER A 390 19.18 -30.18 47.10
N TYR A 391 18.40 -29.17 46.69
CA TYR A 391 18.37 -28.49 45.36
C TYR A 391 17.34 -27.33 45.44
N VAL A 392 17.35 -26.24 44.65
CA VAL A 392 18.17 -25.80 43.51
C VAL A 392 18.45 -24.28 43.63
N GLY A 393 19.49 -23.77 42.96
CA GLY A 393 19.58 -22.34 42.61
C GLY A 393 20.66 -22.04 41.54
N PRO A 394 20.33 -21.46 40.36
CA PRO A 394 21.31 -20.96 39.39
C PRO A 394 21.50 -19.43 39.56
N ASN A 395 22.72 -18.88 39.72
CA ASN A 395 23.91 -18.77 38.85
C ASN A 395 23.74 -17.92 37.57
N GLY A 396 24.59 -16.89 37.42
CA GLY A 396 24.65 -15.99 36.25
C GLY A 396 25.65 -14.83 36.41
N SER A 397 26.90 -15.05 35.99
CA SER A 397 28.03 -14.09 35.90
C SER A 397 27.88 -13.12 34.69
N ALA A 398 28.68 -12.07 34.40
CA ALA A 398 29.84 -11.41 35.03
C ALA A 398 30.09 -9.99 34.42
N SER A 399 30.89 -9.15 35.12
CA SER A 399 31.87 -8.14 34.64
C SER A 399 31.74 -7.39 33.30
N SER A 400 31.72 -6.04 33.35
CA SER A 400 32.68 -5.09 32.71
C SER A 400 32.12 -3.64 32.78
N ALA A 401 32.75 -2.67 33.45
CA ALA A 401 33.97 -1.91 33.13
C ALA A 401 33.65 -0.52 32.54
N MET A 402 34.06 0.54 33.25
CA MET A 402 33.95 1.94 32.77
C MET A 402 35.02 2.24 31.71
N ILE A 403 34.66 3.02 30.69
CA ILE A 403 35.61 3.86 29.94
C ILE A 403 35.05 5.28 29.85
N GLN A 404 35.85 6.26 30.28
CA GLN A 404 35.68 7.67 29.92
C GLN A 404 36.46 7.95 28.62
N GLY A 405 35.91 8.77 27.74
CA GLY A 405 36.59 9.26 26.54
C GLY A 405 35.63 10.07 25.69
N GLY A 406 35.76 11.40 25.73
CA GLY A 406 34.78 12.30 25.10
C GLY A 406 35.11 12.69 23.66
N ASN A 407 34.15 13.33 23.01
CA ASN A 407 34.40 14.39 22.02
C ASN A 407 33.19 15.33 21.97
N GLY A 408 33.45 16.64 21.91
CA GLY A 408 32.41 17.67 22.06
C GLY A 408 31.58 17.92 20.80
N PRO A 409 30.42 18.59 20.92
CA PRO A 409 29.62 19.00 19.78
C PRO A 409 30.32 20.11 19.00
N LYS A 410 30.62 19.87 17.72
CA LYS A 410 31.03 20.94 16.80
C LYS A 410 29.79 21.74 16.39
N SER A 411 29.85 23.06 16.57
CA SER A 411 28.86 23.98 16.02
C SER A 411 28.82 23.89 14.49
N PRO A 412 27.64 24.01 13.84
CA PRO A 412 27.57 24.22 12.41
C PRO A 412 28.00 25.65 12.07
N THR A 413 28.94 25.79 11.14
CA THR A 413 29.35 27.08 10.60
C THR A 413 28.24 27.63 9.69
N LEU A 414 27.81 28.87 9.96
CA LEU A 414 26.96 29.62 9.05
C LEU A 414 27.75 29.92 7.76
N VAL A 415 27.21 29.52 6.61
CA VAL A 415 27.61 30.04 5.30
C VAL A 415 26.45 30.87 4.77
N GLU A 416 26.69 32.16 4.66
CA GLU A 416 25.75 33.17 4.18
C GLU A 416 25.94 33.33 2.66
N THR A 417 24.91 33.03 1.87
CA THR A 417 24.84 33.39 0.45
C THR A 417 23.48 33.98 0.11
N ALA A 418 23.51 35.02 -0.73
CA ALA A 418 22.43 35.99 -0.96
C ALA A 418 21.24 35.44 -1.78
N PRO A 419 20.05 36.09 -1.73
CA PRO A 419 18.82 35.56 -2.32
C PRO A 419 18.72 35.80 -3.84
N LEU A 420 18.14 34.85 -4.57
CA LEU A 420 17.68 35.05 -5.96
C LEU A 420 16.16 35.16 -6.04
N SER A 421 15.72 36.33 -6.51
CA SER A 421 14.49 36.63 -7.28
C SER A 421 13.35 35.61 -7.32
N SER A 422 12.19 36.01 -6.79
CA SER A 422 10.88 35.44 -7.10
C SER A 422 10.47 35.67 -8.57
N PRO A 423 9.85 34.70 -9.26
CA PRO A 423 9.02 34.96 -10.42
C PRO A 423 7.62 35.47 -10.01
N MET A 424 6.99 36.25 -10.87
CA MET A 424 5.74 36.97 -10.59
C MET A 424 4.51 36.07 -10.64
N SER A 425 3.60 36.22 -9.68
CA SER A 425 2.24 35.70 -9.76
C SER A 425 1.44 36.41 -10.85
N ALA A 426 0.97 35.69 -11.86
CA ALA A 426 -0.01 36.19 -12.81
C ALA A 426 -1.43 35.84 -12.32
N GLU A 427 -2.14 36.81 -11.73
CA GLU A 427 -3.54 36.63 -11.33
C GLU A 427 -4.45 36.61 -12.58
N PHE A 428 -4.97 35.44 -12.94
CA PHE A 428 -5.98 35.30 -13.99
C PHE A 428 -7.39 35.47 -13.39
N ASN A 429 -8.00 36.62 -13.63
CA ASN A 429 -9.30 36.99 -13.07
C ASN A 429 -10.46 36.44 -13.93
N VAL A 430 -10.94 35.24 -13.61
CA VAL A 430 -12.00 34.54 -14.36
C VAL A 430 -13.39 34.88 -13.80
N HIS A 431 -13.93 36.05 -14.13
CA HIS A 431 -15.31 36.43 -13.79
C HIS A 431 -15.98 37.36 -14.83
N GLN A 432 -16.30 36.84 -16.02
CA GLN A 432 -17.38 37.37 -16.87
C GLN A 432 -18.10 36.24 -17.64
N PRO A 433 -19.45 36.14 -17.57
CA PRO A 433 -20.22 35.21 -18.40
C PRO A 433 -20.41 35.76 -19.84
N PRO A 434 -20.47 34.91 -20.87
CA PRO A 434 -20.61 35.35 -22.25
C PRO A 434 -22.01 35.92 -22.54
N ARG A 435 -22.05 37.03 -23.29
CA ARG A 435 -23.30 37.60 -23.82
C ARG A 435 -23.74 36.85 -25.08
N PHE A 436 -24.94 36.28 -25.06
CA PHE A 436 -25.59 35.78 -26.26
C PHE A 436 -25.94 36.94 -27.21
N GLY A 437 -25.38 36.92 -28.42
CA GLY A 437 -25.81 37.75 -29.54
C GLY A 437 -26.67 36.93 -30.49
N SER A 438 -27.97 37.23 -30.58
CA SER A 438 -28.87 36.61 -31.56
C SER A 438 -28.66 37.22 -32.95
N SER A 439 -28.48 36.36 -33.95
CA SER A 439 -28.54 36.74 -35.36
C SER A 439 -29.30 35.65 -36.14
N THR A 440 -30.57 35.94 -36.41
CA THR A 440 -31.43 35.10 -37.23
C THR A 440 -31.18 35.35 -38.72
N ASN A 441 -30.78 34.32 -39.45
CA ASN A 441 -31.07 34.06 -40.87
C ASN A 441 -30.65 32.60 -41.12
N GLY A 442 -31.40 31.73 -41.80
CA GLY A 442 -32.50 31.98 -42.72
C GLY A 442 -32.15 31.37 -44.08
N GLY A 443 -32.16 30.04 -44.18
CA GLY A 443 -31.66 29.33 -45.36
C GLY A 443 -32.14 27.88 -45.43
N SER A 444 -33.30 27.68 -46.05
CA SER A 444 -33.77 26.37 -46.51
C SER A 444 -32.90 25.90 -47.69
N TYR A 445 -32.51 24.62 -47.75
CA TYR A 445 -32.59 23.84 -48.99
C TYR A 445 -32.65 22.33 -48.72
N SER A 446 -33.09 21.58 -49.73
CA SER A 446 -33.66 20.24 -49.64
C SER A 446 -32.69 19.11 -50.01
N LYS A 447 -32.99 17.92 -49.46
CA LYS A 447 -32.72 16.57 -49.99
C LYS A 447 -32.04 16.48 -51.37
N PHE A 448 -30.95 15.73 -51.43
CA PHE A 448 -30.88 14.49 -52.22
C PHE A 448 -30.17 13.40 -51.40
#